data_AF-A0A9D4DKF7-F1
#
_entry.id   AF-A0A9D4DKF7-F1
#
_cell.length_a   1.000
_cell.length_b   1.000
_cell.length_c   1.000
_cell.angle_alpha   90.00
_cell.angle_beta   90.00
_cell.angle_gamma   90.00
#
_symmetry.space_group_name_H-M   'P 1'
#
loop_
_entity.id
_entity.type
_entity.pdbx_description
1 polymer ?
#
loop_
_entity_poly.entity_id
_entity_poly.type
_entity_poly.pdbx_seq_one_letter_code
_entity_poly.pdbx_strand_id
1 'polypeptide(L)'
;MASAAVLFLPCFTLFLGFADAAVTGWDVAPFTLTAGSATTLSITGTVTAKVPEDTPAGNTLFSAVATKGSGAVVYTITSGNTGSVLEIDSNGAVMLATGKSLDFETTPSYTLIITAVETGATTATGTATLTVSIKNVLEFGQTQYGVCMSDGATADTVVGTYSISDNTASTTVTYAIDSSGNTNSAFTITSAGVLKVATGKTLAQKTLGGYEIDLTATESEGAADEGSTTVWIAVGTCGSSAMHVVATLGVTLLALIVAMFA
;
A
#
# COMPACT_ATOMS: atom_id res chain seq x y z
N MET A 1 27.59 8.63 46.78
CA MET A 1 27.78 9.50 45.59
C MET A 1 27.35 8.69 44.37
N ALA A 2 26.08 8.78 44.01
CA ALA A 2 25.55 8.22 42.77
C ALA A 2 25.14 9.41 41.90
N SER A 3 25.83 9.58 40.77
CA SER A 3 25.56 10.63 39.80
C SER A 3 24.33 10.22 39.00
N ALA A 4 23.28 11.03 39.04
CA ALA A 4 22.10 10.86 38.21
C ALA A 4 22.43 11.32 36.78
N ALA A 5 22.38 10.40 35.82
CA ALA A 5 22.43 10.75 34.41
C ALA A 5 21.03 11.24 34.00
N VAL A 6 20.92 12.55 33.75
CA VAL A 6 19.75 13.16 33.14
C VAL A 6 19.73 12.74 31.67
N LEU A 7 18.82 11.83 31.32
CA LEU A 7 18.59 11.40 29.95
C LEU A 7 17.77 12.48 29.25
N PHE A 8 18.44 13.35 28.48
CA PHE A 8 17.76 14.22 27.53
C PHE A 8 17.27 13.35 26.37
N LEU A 9 15.98 13.00 26.35
CA LEU A 9 15.34 12.51 25.14
C LEU A 9 15.17 13.71 24.20
N PRO A 10 15.80 13.74 23.01
CA PRO A 10 15.37 14.66 21.98
C PRO A 10 13.93 14.28 21.59
N CYS A 11 13.08 15.30 21.52
CA CYS A 11 11.68 15.26 21.14
C CYS A 11 11.43 14.20 20.05
N PHE A 12 10.79 13.08 20.41
CA PHE A 12 10.28 12.13 19.44
C PHE A 12 8.96 12.70 18.95
N THR A 13 8.97 13.33 17.78
CA THR A 13 7.73 13.72 17.12
C THR A 13 7.13 12.44 16.56
N LEU A 14 6.15 11.88 17.27
CA LEU A 14 5.32 10.81 16.73
C LEU A 14 4.58 11.39 15.52
N PHE A 15 5.05 11.09 14.31
CA PHE A 15 4.18 11.14 13.15
C PHE A 15 3.18 10.00 13.31
N LEU A 16 2.05 10.30 13.95
CA LEU A 16 0.81 9.68 13.53
C LEU A 16 0.64 10.16 12.10
N GLY A 17 1.04 9.31 11.14
CA GLY A 17 0.68 9.52 9.75
C GLY A 17 -0.81 9.83 9.75
N PHE A 18 -1.14 11.07 9.42
CA PHE A 18 -2.51 11.44 9.20
C PHE A 18 -2.99 10.48 8.11
N ALA A 19 -3.91 9.58 8.45
CA ALA A 19 -4.89 9.16 7.47
C ALA A 19 -5.46 10.48 6.95
N ASP A 20 -5.05 10.87 5.75
CA ASP A 20 -5.50 12.12 5.16
C ASP A 20 -7.01 12.02 5.04
N ALA A 21 -7.67 12.72 5.96
CA ALA A 21 -9.09 12.94 5.97
C ALA A 21 -9.42 13.98 4.89
N ALA A 22 -9.11 13.67 3.62
CA ALA A 22 -9.43 14.54 2.50
C ALA A 22 -9.47 13.84 1.13
N VAL A 23 -9.88 12.57 1.03
CA VAL A 23 -10.45 12.05 -0.22
C VAL A 23 -11.94 11.76 -0.02
N THR A 24 -12.73 12.82 0.13
CA THR A 24 -14.20 12.77 0.17
C THR A 24 -14.80 12.72 -1.24
N GLY A 25 -14.23 11.90 -2.11
CA GLY A 25 -14.55 11.88 -3.53
C GLY A 25 -14.35 10.53 -4.19
N TRP A 26 -14.63 9.44 -3.47
CA TRP A 26 -14.81 8.15 -4.12
C TRP A 26 -16.10 8.24 -4.93
N ASP A 27 -15.99 8.46 -6.24
CA ASP A 27 -17.14 8.40 -7.14
C ASP A 27 -17.54 6.93 -7.36
N VAL A 28 -17.86 6.25 -6.27
CA VAL A 28 -18.63 5.00 -6.24
C VAL A 28 -20.07 5.42 -6.02
N ALA A 29 -20.67 6.03 -7.06
CA ALA A 29 -22.07 6.41 -7.01
C ALA A 29 -22.94 5.16 -6.69
N PRO A 30 -23.74 5.17 -5.61
CA PRO A 30 -24.71 4.12 -5.37
C PRO A 30 -25.78 4.22 -6.47
N PHE A 31 -25.79 3.30 -7.42
CA PHE A 31 -26.81 3.34 -8.47
C PHE A 31 -28.11 2.69 -7.97
N THR A 32 -29.22 3.37 -8.21
CA THR A 32 -30.57 2.86 -7.93
C THR A 32 -31.28 2.58 -9.26
N LEU A 33 -31.78 1.36 -9.44
CA LEU A 33 -32.71 1.02 -10.53
C LEU A 33 -34.14 1.02 -9.96
N THR A 34 -34.98 1.89 -10.51
CA THR A 34 -36.39 2.04 -10.16
C THR A 34 -37.27 1.00 -10.86
N ALA A 35 -38.31 0.56 -10.15
CA ALA A 35 -39.08 -0.67 -10.30
C ALA A 35 -39.82 -0.90 -11.63
N GLY A 36 -39.86 -2.18 -12.03
CA GLY A 36 -40.89 -2.79 -12.87
C GLY A 36 -41.51 -4.00 -12.15
N SER A 37 -42.83 -4.15 -12.25
CA SER A 37 -43.64 -5.19 -11.59
C SER A 37 -43.09 -6.61 -11.77
N ALA A 38 -43.20 -7.42 -10.71
CA ALA A 38 -42.51 -8.70 -10.50
C ALA A 38 -42.66 -9.74 -11.63
N THR A 39 -41.51 -10.20 -12.14
CA THR A 39 -41.23 -11.59 -12.64
C THR A 39 -39.76 -11.78 -13.07
N THR A 40 -38.94 -10.73 -13.14
CA THR A 40 -37.55 -10.84 -13.66
C THR A 40 -36.53 -10.18 -12.71
N LEU A 41 -35.51 -10.94 -12.33
CA LEU A 41 -34.32 -10.42 -11.63
C LEU A 41 -33.43 -9.70 -12.65
N SER A 42 -33.30 -8.38 -12.54
CA SER A 42 -32.41 -7.59 -13.40
C SER A 42 -31.26 -7.03 -12.56
N ILE A 43 -30.05 -7.43 -12.92
CA ILE A 43 -28.81 -6.75 -12.56
C ILE A 43 -28.21 -6.41 -13.94
N THR A 44 -28.33 -5.16 -14.37
CA THR A 44 -28.05 -4.76 -15.76
C THR A 44 -27.15 -3.54 -15.80
N GLY A 45 -26.05 -3.65 -16.53
CA GLY A 45 -25.11 -2.56 -16.77
C GLY A 45 -23.68 -3.08 -16.90
N THR A 46 -22.82 -2.28 -17.52
CA THR A 46 -21.37 -2.37 -17.37
C THR A 46 -20.97 -1.21 -16.48
N VAL A 47 -20.42 -1.51 -15.30
CA VAL A 47 -19.84 -0.49 -14.42
C VAL A 47 -18.34 -0.57 -14.57
N THR A 48 -17.71 0.58 -14.80
CA THR A 48 -16.26 0.74 -14.76
C THR A 48 -15.94 1.68 -13.61
N ALA A 49 -15.25 1.20 -12.59
CA ALA A 49 -14.61 2.08 -11.61
C ALA A 49 -13.12 1.77 -11.53
N LYS A 50 -12.36 2.78 -11.11
CA LYS A 50 -10.94 2.67 -10.83
C LYS A 50 -10.74 2.38 -9.34
N VAL A 51 -10.09 1.27 -9.03
CA VAL A 51 -9.73 0.87 -7.67
C VAL A 51 -8.21 0.98 -7.53
N PRO A 52 -7.68 1.81 -6.62
CA PRO A 52 -6.25 1.83 -6.29
C PRO A 52 -5.74 0.45 -5.88
N GLU A 53 -4.57 0.05 -6.35
CA GLU A 53 -4.04 -1.28 -6.03
C GLU A 53 -3.66 -1.47 -4.55
N ASP A 54 -3.35 -0.37 -3.87
CA ASP A 54 -3.08 -0.31 -2.43
C ASP A 54 -4.35 -0.39 -1.55
N THR A 55 -5.52 -0.60 -2.15
CA THR A 55 -6.78 -0.70 -1.41
C THR A 55 -6.71 -1.81 -0.36
N PRO A 56 -6.97 -1.52 0.93
CA PRO A 56 -6.93 -2.54 1.98
C PRO A 56 -7.96 -3.65 1.80
N ALA A 57 -7.58 -4.88 2.19
CA ALA A 57 -8.50 -6.01 2.22
C ALA A 57 -9.69 -5.73 3.16
N GLY A 58 -10.88 -6.23 2.78
CA GLY A 58 -12.13 -6.03 3.50
C GLY A 58 -12.86 -4.72 3.16
N ASN A 59 -12.26 -3.82 2.37
CA ASN A 59 -12.97 -2.65 1.89
C ASN A 59 -14.02 -3.03 0.84
N THR A 60 -15.24 -2.51 1.02
CA THR A 60 -16.30 -2.58 0.00
C THR A 60 -15.95 -1.68 -1.17
N LEU A 61 -15.85 -2.28 -2.36
CA LEU A 61 -15.52 -1.59 -3.61
C LEU A 61 -16.80 -1.27 -4.40
N PHE A 62 -17.76 -2.19 -4.40
CA PHE A 62 -19.01 -2.07 -5.16
C PHE A 62 -20.17 -2.68 -4.40
N SER A 63 -21.40 -2.29 -4.75
CA SER A 63 -22.62 -2.93 -4.26
C SER A 63 -23.48 -3.36 -5.44
N ALA A 64 -23.64 -4.67 -5.61
CA ALA A 64 -24.61 -5.25 -6.53
C ALA A 64 -26.01 -5.18 -5.93
N VAL A 65 -26.96 -4.62 -6.68
CA VAL A 65 -28.36 -4.57 -6.27
C VAL A 65 -29.20 -5.22 -7.35
N ALA A 66 -29.95 -6.25 -6.97
CA ALA A 66 -30.87 -6.93 -7.86
C ALA A 66 -32.32 -6.48 -7.60
N THR A 67 -33.06 -6.18 -8.67
CA THR A 67 -34.51 -5.93 -8.57
C THR A 67 -35.25 -7.26 -8.44
N LYS A 68 -35.86 -7.52 -7.29
CA LYS A 68 -36.47 -8.81 -6.94
C LYS A 68 -37.94 -8.70 -6.51
N GLY A 69 -38.61 -9.86 -6.44
CA GLY A 69 -39.91 -10.00 -5.79
C GLY A 69 -39.82 -10.02 -4.27
N SER A 70 -40.47 -10.98 -3.63
CA SER A 70 -40.53 -11.12 -2.16
C SER A 70 -39.48 -12.07 -1.59
N GLY A 71 -38.74 -12.80 -2.43
CA GLY A 71 -37.74 -13.78 -2.03
C GLY A 71 -36.44 -13.17 -1.50
N ALA A 72 -35.62 -13.99 -0.84
CA ALA A 72 -34.24 -13.60 -0.51
C ALA A 72 -33.35 -13.69 -1.75
N VAL A 73 -32.28 -12.89 -1.83
CA VAL A 73 -31.33 -12.93 -2.96
C VAL A 73 -30.01 -13.49 -2.49
N VAL A 74 -29.46 -14.43 -3.26
CA VAL A 74 -28.10 -14.93 -3.09
C VAL A 74 -27.26 -14.38 -4.22
N TYR A 75 -26.18 -13.69 -3.89
CA TYR A 75 -25.23 -13.15 -4.85
C TYR A 75 -23.99 -14.04 -4.95
N THR A 76 -23.44 -14.18 -6.15
CA THR A 76 -22.23 -14.96 -6.43
C THR A 76 -21.43 -14.32 -7.54
N ILE A 77 -20.10 -14.36 -7.44
CA ILE A 77 -19.21 -14.04 -8.57
C ILE A 77 -18.96 -15.35 -9.32
N THR A 78 -19.55 -15.49 -10.50
CA THR A 78 -19.55 -16.75 -11.26
C THR A 78 -18.44 -16.83 -12.31
N SER A 79 -17.81 -15.72 -12.67
CA SER A 79 -16.70 -15.68 -13.63
C SER A 79 -15.84 -14.43 -13.45
N GLY A 80 -14.63 -14.44 -14.01
CA GLY A 80 -13.73 -13.28 -14.09
C GLY A 80 -12.90 -12.97 -12.85
N ASN A 81 -13.13 -13.68 -11.75
CA ASN A 81 -12.44 -13.48 -10.46
C ASN A 81 -11.14 -14.30 -10.39
N THR A 82 -10.19 -13.98 -11.27
CA THR A 82 -8.87 -14.63 -11.29
C THR A 82 -8.20 -14.50 -9.92
N GLY A 83 -7.64 -15.60 -9.40
CA GLY A 83 -6.96 -15.60 -8.09
C GLY A 83 -7.88 -15.51 -6.87
N SER A 84 -9.21 -15.47 -7.08
CA SER A 84 -10.22 -15.26 -6.04
C SER A 84 -9.91 -14.03 -5.17
N VAL A 85 -9.51 -12.94 -5.83
CA VAL A 85 -9.13 -11.69 -5.16
C VAL A 85 -10.34 -10.94 -4.62
N LEU A 86 -11.51 -11.06 -5.27
CA LEU A 86 -12.73 -10.38 -4.88
C LEU A 86 -13.71 -11.36 -4.24
N GLU A 87 -14.49 -10.90 -3.29
CA GLU A 87 -15.61 -11.64 -2.69
C GLU A 87 -16.89 -10.82 -2.76
N ILE A 88 -18.04 -11.47 -2.66
CA ILE A 88 -19.34 -10.81 -2.60
C ILE A 88 -20.13 -11.35 -1.41
N ASP A 89 -20.68 -10.45 -0.59
CA ASP A 89 -21.47 -10.82 0.58
C ASP A 89 -22.97 -11.04 0.24
N SER A 90 -23.76 -11.42 1.25
CA SER A 90 -25.20 -11.63 1.10
C SER A 90 -25.99 -10.35 0.80
N ASN A 91 -25.42 -9.18 1.07
CA ASN A 91 -26.01 -7.88 0.78
C ASN A 91 -25.64 -7.38 -0.63
N GLY A 92 -24.80 -8.13 -1.35
CA GLY A 92 -24.29 -7.76 -2.66
C GLY A 92 -23.05 -6.86 -2.61
N ALA A 93 -22.44 -6.65 -1.44
CA ALA A 93 -21.20 -5.90 -1.31
C ALA A 93 -20.04 -6.71 -1.89
N VAL A 94 -19.40 -6.19 -2.93
CA VAL A 94 -18.18 -6.74 -3.51
C VAL A 94 -16.99 -6.10 -2.81
N MET A 95 -16.11 -6.92 -2.24
CA MET A 95 -14.97 -6.49 -1.44
C MET A 95 -13.68 -7.16 -1.91
N LEU A 96 -12.55 -6.56 -1.57
CA LEU A 96 -11.26 -7.25 -1.65
C LEU A 96 -11.19 -8.31 -0.55
N ALA A 97 -10.98 -9.57 -0.94
CA ALA A 97 -10.99 -10.69 -0.01
C ALA A 97 -9.84 -10.63 1.00
N THR A 98 -10.06 -11.18 2.19
CA THR A 98 -9.06 -11.17 3.27
C THR A 98 -7.77 -11.88 2.83
N GLY A 99 -6.62 -11.21 3.06
CA GLY A 99 -5.30 -11.74 2.70
C GLY A 99 -4.99 -11.69 1.19
N LYS A 100 -5.80 -10.98 0.42
CA LYS A 100 -5.54 -10.66 -0.99
C LYS A 100 -5.14 -9.21 -1.14
N SER A 101 -4.39 -8.93 -2.19
CA SER A 101 -4.02 -7.60 -2.64
C SER A 101 -4.36 -7.45 -4.13
N LEU A 102 -4.52 -6.21 -4.56
CA LEU A 102 -4.54 -5.85 -5.97
C LEU A 102 -3.11 -5.51 -6.39
N ASP A 103 -2.84 -5.62 -7.68
CA ASP A 103 -1.52 -5.41 -8.28
C ASP A 103 -1.75 -5.08 -9.75
N PHE A 104 -1.46 -3.84 -10.12
CA PHE A 104 -1.68 -3.29 -11.45
C PHE A 104 -0.74 -3.91 -12.48
N GLU A 105 0.53 -4.13 -12.13
CA GLU A 105 1.55 -4.77 -12.98
C GLU A 105 1.15 -6.17 -13.39
N THR A 106 0.53 -6.94 -12.49
CA THR A 106 0.11 -8.31 -12.82
C THR A 106 -1.29 -8.38 -13.41
N THR A 107 -2.26 -7.65 -12.84
CA THR A 107 -3.66 -7.72 -13.24
C THR A 107 -4.33 -6.34 -13.25
N PRO A 108 -4.21 -5.57 -14.34
CA PRO A 108 -4.69 -4.19 -14.40
C PRO A 108 -6.22 -4.07 -14.48
N SER A 109 -6.94 -5.18 -14.70
CA SER A 109 -8.41 -5.17 -14.68
C SER A 109 -9.02 -6.56 -14.44
N TYR A 110 -10.23 -6.56 -13.90
CA TYR A 110 -11.09 -7.73 -13.75
C TYR A 110 -12.40 -7.49 -14.49
N THR A 111 -12.88 -8.48 -15.25
CA THR A 111 -14.23 -8.46 -15.84
C THR A 111 -15.06 -9.56 -15.21
N LEU A 112 -15.79 -9.21 -14.16
CA LEU A 112 -16.57 -10.14 -13.35
C LEU A 112 -17.96 -10.37 -13.92
N ILE A 113 -18.45 -11.60 -13.79
CA ILE A 113 -19.88 -11.90 -13.95
C ILE A 113 -20.47 -12.11 -12.56
N ILE A 114 -21.39 -11.24 -12.16
CA ILE A 114 -22.14 -11.36 -10.91
C ILE A 114 -23.49 -11.99 -11.23
N THR A 115 -23.80 -13.10 -10.56
CA THR A 115 -25.08 -13.78 -10.63
C THR A 115 -25.84 -13.55 -9.32
N ALA A 116 -27.07 -13.07 -9.45
CA ALA A 116 -28.03 -13.01 -8.37
C ALA A 116 -29.09 -14.10 -8.57
N VAL A 117 -29.53 -14.73 -7.48
CA VAL A 117 -30.59 -15.74 -7.49
C VAL A 117 -31.61 -15.40 -6.41
N GLU A 118 -32.85 -15.15 -6.81
CA GLU A 118 -33.96 -15.02 -5.87
C GLU A 118 -34.44 -16.41 -5.44
N THR A 119 -34.41 -16.66 -4.13
CA THR A 119 -34.89 -17.89 -3.48
C THR A 119 -36.29 -17.65 -2.88
N GLY A 120 -37.24 -18.54 -3.14
CA GLY A 120 -38.63 -18.42 -2.69
C GLY A 120 -39.60 -19.32 -3.46
N ALA A 121 -40.87 -18.94 -3.52
CA ALA A 121 -41.92 -19.69 -4.24
C ALA A 121 -41.71 -19.73 -5.77
N THR A 122 -41.00 -18.75 -6.31
CA THR A 122 -40.52 -18.71 -7.70
C THR A 122 -39.03 -18.42 -7.67
N THR A 123 -38.24 -19.21 -8.39
CA THR A 123 -36.80 -18.94 -8.57
C THR A 123 -36.60 -18.05 -9.78
N ALA A 124 -35.91 -16.93 -9.60
CA ALA A 124 -35.48 -16.04 -10.68
C ALA A 124 -33.96 -15.85 -10.63
N THR A 125 -33.33 -15.73 -11.79
CA THR A 125 -31.88 -15.54 -11.92
C THR A 125 -31.60 -14.38 -12.86
N GLY A 126 -30.59 -13.59 -12.52
CA GLY A 126 -30.14 -12.43 -13.27
C GLY A 126 -28.62 -12.30 -13.18
N THR A 127 -28.00 -11.77 -14.23
CA THR A 127 -26.54 -11.68 -14.35
C THR A 127 -26.10 -10.31 -14.85
N ALA A 128 -25.01 -9.76 -14.29
CA ALA A 128 -24.40 -8.51 -14.72
C ALA A 128 -22.90 -8.67 -14.92
N THR A 129 -22.34 -7.80 -15.75
CA THR A 129 -20.90 -7.68 -15.95
C THR A 129 -20.37 -6.47 -15.19
N LEU A 130 -19.41 -6.68 -14.30
CA LEU A 130 -18.70 -5.63 -13.58
C LEU A 130 -17.27 -5.57 -14.09
N THR A 131 -16.85 -4.42 -14.62
CA THR A 131 -15.46 -4.18 -15.01
C THR A 131 -14.76 -3.38 -13.92
N VAL A 132 -13.80 -4.01 -13.25
CA VAL A 132 -12.95 -3.34 -12.26
C VAL A 132 -11.65 -2.97 -12.95
N SER A 133 -11.36 -1.68 -13.08
CA SER A 133 -10.05 -1.21 -13.55
C SER A 133 -9.19 -0.92 -12.33
N ILE A 134 -7.96 -1.42 -12.33
CA ILE A 134 -7.00 -1.12 -11.27
C ILE A 134 -6.29 0.19 -11.62
N LYS A 135 -6.19 1.08 -10.64
CA LYS A 135 -5.39 2.30 -10.76
C LYS A 135 -4.01 1.99 -10.22
N ASN A 136 -3.00 2.21 -11.05
CA ASN A 136 -1.60 2.16 -10.65
C ASN A 136 -1.37 3.08 -9.45
N VAL A 137 -0.69 2.58 -8.44
CA VAL A 137 -0.06 3.35 -7.37
C VAL A 137 1.45 3.08 -7.50
N LEU A 138 2.27 4.00 -7.01
CA LEU A 138 3.72 3.84 -7.11
C LEU A 138 4.22 2.94 -5.96
N GLU A 139 4.74 1.75 -6.25
CA GLU A 139 5.39 0.91 -5.21
C GLU A 139 6.86 0.59 -5.47
N PHE A 140 7.65 0.68 -4.40
CA PHE A 140 8.96 0.04 -4.37
C PHE A 140 8.80 -1.47 -4.24
N GLY A 141 9.76 -2.22 -4.79
CA GLY A 141 9.75 -3.68 -4.71
C GLY A 141 9.81 -4.27 -3.28
N GLN A 142 10.10 -3.44 -2.27
CA GLN A 142 9.95 -3.77 -0.85
C GLN A 142 9.52 -2.53 -0.06
N THR A 143 8.74 -2.74 0.99
CA THR A 143 8.41 -1.69 1.97
C THR A 143 9.63 -1.31 2.82
N GLN A 144 10.59 -2.22 2.97
CA GLN A 144 11.83 -2.00 3.71
C GLN A 144 13.01 -2.72 3.07
N TYR A 145 14.17 -2.06 3.06
CA TYR A 145 15.45 -2.64 2.64
C TYR A 145 16.46 -2.62 3.79
N GLY A 146 17.25 -3.67 3.90
CA GLY A 146 18.35 -3.76 4.86
C GLY A 146 19.71 -3.76 4.15
N VAL A 147 20.58 -2.83 4.49
CA VAL A 147 21.92 -2.70 3.91
C VAL A 147 22.97 -2.63 5.02
N CYS A 148 24.13 -3.23 4.78
CA CYS A 148 25.29 -3.10 5.64
C CYS A 148 26.43 -2.43 4.87
N MET A 149 27.01 -1.40 5.47
CA MET A 149 28.11 -0.61 4.93
C MET A 149 29.36 -0.80 5.79
N SER A 150 30.53 -0.69 5.17
CA SER A 150 31.80 -0.70 5.89
C SER A 150 31.97 0.55 6.75
N ASP A 151 32.58 0.36 7.93
CA ASP A 151 33.10 1.49 8.71
C ASP A 151 34.15 2.26 7.88
N GLY A 152 34.05 3.59 7.88
CA GLY A 152 34.88 4.46 7.06
C GLY A 152 34.44 4.61 5.60
N ALA A 153 33.24 4.15 5.20
CA ALA A 153 32.74 4.38 3.83
C ALA A 153 32.63 5.89 3.53
N THR A 154 33.25 6.34 2.45
CA THR A 154 33.39 7.77 2.10
C THR A 154 32.32 8.23 1.10
N ALA A 155 32.29 9.53 0.82
CA ALA A 155 31.52 10.15 -0.25
C ALA A 155 31.52 9.33 -1.55
N ASP A 156 30.38 9.35 -2.24
CA ASP A 156 30.08 8.65 -3.49
C ASP A 156 30.02 7.12 -3.40
N THR A 157 30.30 6.52 -2.24
CA THR A 157 30.04 5.09 -2.00
C THR A 157 28.55 4.83 -2.19
N VAL A 158 28.22 3.91 -3.10
CA VAL A 158 26.85 3.50 -3.40
C VAL A 158 26.34 2.60 -2.28
N VAL A 159 25.21 2.98 -1.70
CA VAL A 159 24.46 2.18 -0.72
C VAL A 159 23.58 1.16 -1.46
N GLY A 160 22.92 1.61 -2.53
CA GLY A 160 22.04 0.78 -3.34
C GLY A 160 21.38 1.59 -4.46
N THR A 161 20.66 0.87 -5.30
CA THR A 161 19.78 1.45 -6.32
C THR A 161 18.36 1.03 -5.99
N TYR A 162 17.48 2.00 -5.85
CA TYR A 162 16.08 1.82 -5.48
C TYR A 162 15.23 2.40 -6.60
N SER A 163 14.26 1.63 -7.05
CA SER A 163 13.41 2.03 -8.17
C SER A 163 11.99 1.55 -7.95
N ILE A 164 11.06 2.30 -8.51
CA ILE A 164 9.68 1.86 -8.66
C ILE A 164 9.52 1.21 -10.04
N SER A 165 8.75 0.14 -10.08
CA SER A 165 8.36 -0.50 -11.33
C SER A 165 7.08 0.17 -11.83
N ASP A 166 7.21 1.35 -12.43
CA ASP A 166 6.06 2.00 -13.07
C ASP A 166 5.92 1.48 -14.50
N ASN A 167 4.87 0.70 -14.76
CA ASN A 167 4.59 0.19 -16.10
C ASN A 167 3.77 1.16 -16.97
N THR A 168 3.38 2.32 -16.40
CA THR A 168 2.65 3.34 -17.14
C THR A 168 3.59 4.08 -18.09
N ALA A 169 3.21 4.16 -19.37
CA ALA A 169 4.12 4.51 -20.44
C ALA A 169 4.56 6.00 -20.51
N SER A 170 4.30 6.84 -19.48
CA SER A 170 4.24 8.30 -19.68
C SER A 170 4.81 9.21 -18.59
N THR A 171 5.42 8.70 -17.52
CA THR A 171 5.80 9.54 -16.37
C THR A 171 7.27 9.41 -16.02
N THR A 172 7.94 10.54 -15.78
CA THR A 172 9.29 10.54 -15.21
C THR A 172 9.15 10.44 -13.70
N VAL A 173 9.57 9.31 -13.13
CA VAL A 173 9.64 9.13 -11.67
C VAL A 173 10.91 9.80 -11.16
N THR A 174 10.75 10.67 -10.16
CA THR A 174 11.85 11.30 -9.43
C THR A 174 11.93 10.75 -8.02
N TYR A 175 13.13 10.67 -7.47
CA TYR A 175 13.39 10.08 -6.15
C TYR A 175 13.92 11.15 -5.19
N ALA A 176 13.45 11.10 -3.95
CA ALA A 176 13.90 11.97 -2.87
C ALA A 176 14.13 11.18 -1.58
N ILE A 177 14.89 11.79 -0.67
CA ILE A 177 15.02 11.32 0.71
C ILE A 177 14.08 12.18 1.54
N ASP A 178 13.15 11.57 2.27
CA ASP A 178 12.35 12.29 3.25
C ASP A 178 13.24 12.69 4.44
N SER A 179 12.96 13.89 4.95
CA SER A 179 13.79 14.62 5.89
C SER A 179 13.87 14.01 7.30
N SER A 180 13.00 13.05 7.62
CA SER A 180 12.87 12.37 8.91
C SER A 180 14.12 11.58 9.33
N GLY A 181 14.73 10.85 8.40
CA GLY A 181 15.71 9.81 8.72
C GLY A 181 17.18 10.13 8.38
N ASN A 182 17.41 11.02 7.41
CA ASN A 182 18.75 11.41 6.95
C ASN A 182 19.40 12.47 7.87
N THR A 183 19.51 12.13 9.15
CA THR A 183 20.18 12.94 10.15
C THR A 183 21.57 13.34 9.65
N ASN A 184 21.93 14.62 9.80
CA ASN A 184 23.17 15.24 9.33
C ASN A 184 23.42 15.28 7.81
N SER A 185 22.45 14.91 6.98
CA SER A 185 22.59 14.82 5.52
C SER A 185 23.74 13.87 5.13
N ALA A 186 23.79 12.70 5.77
CA ALA A 186 24.80 11.66 5.52
C ALA A 186 24.68 11.06 4.10
N PHE A 187 23.48 11.10 3.53
CA PHE A 187 23.16 10.47 2.24
C PHE A 187 22.55 11.44 1.25
N THR A 188 22.70 11.12 -0.04
CA THR A 188 22.02 11.75 -1.17
C THR A 188 21.47 10.68 -2.10
N ILE A 189 20.36 10.96 -2.79
CA ILE A 189 19.81 10.10 -3.83
C ILE A 189 19.83 10.84 -5.17
N THR A 190 20.16 10.13 -6.25
CA THR A 190 20.08 10.68 -7.60
C THR A 190 18.67 10.57 -8.15
N SER A 191 18.36 11.30 -9.23
CA SER A 191 17.10 11.14 -9.97
C SER A 191 16.93 9.76 -10.63
N ALA A 192 17.99 8.95 -10.68
CA ALA A 192 17.95 7.56 -11.13
C ALA A 192 17.83 6.56 -9.95
N GLY A 193 17.51 7.03 -8.75
CA GLY A 193 17.30 6.17 -7.57
C GLY A 193 18.58 5.61 -6.94
N VAL A 194 19.75 6.18 -7.25
CA VAL A 194 21.02 5.71 -6.67
C VAL A 194 21.29 6.44 -5.35
N LEU A 195 21.17 5.72 -4.24
CA LEU A 195 21.46 6.23 -2.90
C LEU A 195 22.96 6.12 -2.62
N LYS A 196 23.58 7.22 -2.18
CA LYS A 196 25.02 7.33 -1.93
C LYS A 196 25.32 8.03 -0.62
N VAL A 197 26.53 7.79 -0.10
CA VAL A 197 27.12 8.64 0.94
C VAL A 197 27.39 10.03 0.36
N ALA A 198 26.91 11.08 1.03
CA ALA A 198 26.98 12.44 0.54
C ALA A 198 28.43 12.98 0.50
N THR A 199 28.67 13.97 -0.36
CA THR A 199 29.97 14.65 -0.49
C THR A 199 30.45 15.18 0.86
N GLY A 200 31.72 14.92 1.19
CA GLY A 200 32.33 15.36 2.45
C GLY A 200 31.87 14.57 3.69
N LYS A 201 31.09 13.49 3.52
CA LYS A 201 30.70 12.59 4.60
C LYS A 201 31.57 11.33 4.61
N THR A 202 31.69 10.76 5.79
CA THR A 202 32.29 9.45 6.01
C THR A 202 31.44 8.74 7.05
N LEU A 203 31.04 7.51 6.77
CA LEU A 203 30.26 6.71 7.71
C LEU A 203 31.18 6.21 8.82
N ALA A 204 30.69 6.29 10.05
CA ALA A 204 31.35 5.73 11.21
C ALA A 204 30.44 4.68 11.83
N GLN A 205 31.02 3.58 12.31
CA GLN A 205 30.28 2.60 13.11
C GLN A 205 29.59 3.28 14.29
N LYS A 206 28.31 2.96 14.49
CA LYS A 206 27.54 3.39 15.66
C LYS A 206 27.47 2.26 16.69
N THR A 207 27.69 2.57 17.96
CA THR A 207 27.58 1.60 19.06
C THR A 207 26.14 1.12 19.28
N LEU A 208 25.15 1.96 18.92
CA LEU A 208 23.71 1.65 18.91
C LEU A 208 23.03 2.36 17.74
N GLY A 209 22.14 1.65 17.06
CA GLY A 209 21.35 2.18 15.94
C GLY A 209 22.09 2.21 14.59
N GLY A 210 21.33 2.45 13.52
CA GLY A 210 21.81 2.61 12.16
C GLY A 210 21.49 3.99 11.59
N TYR A 211 21.33 4.05 10.28
CA TYR A 211 20.55 5.08 9.62
C TYR A 211 19.24 4.46 9.13
N GLU A 212 18.18 5.22 9.25
CA GLU A 212 16.86 4.94 8.70
C GLU A 212 16.67 5.99 7.62
N ILE A 213 16.55 5.60 6.36
CA ILE A 213 16.44 6.53 5.25
C ILE A 213 15.12 6.26 4.55
N ASP A 214 14.16 7.13 4.79
CA ASP A 214 12.88 7.11 4.09
C ASP A 214 13.08 7.69 2.69
N LEU A 215 12.73 6.90 1.68
CA LEU A 215 12.77 7.28 0.28
C LEU A 215 11.36 7.48 -0.22
N THR A 216 11.16 8.55 -0.98
CA THR A 216 9.94 8.79 -1.72
C THR A 216 10.23 8.79 -3.21
N ALA A 217 9.24 8.37 -3.99
CA ALA A 217 9.24 8.58 -5.42
C ALA A 217 7.95 9.28 -5.85
N THR A 218 8.08 10.19 -6.81
CA THR A 218 6.99 11.05 -7.27
C THR A 218 7.00 11.10 -8.79
N GLU A 219 5.85 10.86 -9.40
CA GLU A 219 5.60 11.07 -10.82
C GLU A 219 5.45 12.56 -11.16
N SER A 220 5.94 12.97 -12.33
CA SER A 220 6.02 14.38 -12.75
C SER A 220 4.69 15.06 -13.12
N GLU A 221 3.58 14.34 -13.31
CA GLU A 221 2.28 14.94 -13.64
C GLU A 221 1.11 14.21 -12.96
N GLY A 222 0.28 14.99 -12.23
CA GLY A 222 -1.07 14.57 -11.80
C GLY A 222 -1.11 13.86 -10.45
N ALA A 223 -1.77 14.51 -9.48
CA ALA A 223 -2.21 13.97 -8.18
C ALA A 223 -1.25 12.94 -7.53
N ALA A 224 -0.18 13.44 -6.92
CA ALA A 224 0.70 12.82 -5.92
C ALA A 224 0.36 11.37 -5.51
N ASP A 225 0.54 10.41 -6.43
CA ASP A 225 0.75 9.03 -6.05
C ASP A 225 2.22 8.98 -5.62
N GLU A 226 2.45 8.91 -4.31
CA GLU A 226 3.80 8.87 -3.72
C GLU A 226 4.10 7.45 -3.28
N GLY A 227 5.07 6.83 -3.94
CA GLY A 227 5.64 5.58 -3.44
C GLY A 227 6.61 5.86 -2.32
N SER A 228 6.61 5.03 -1.28
CA SER A 228 7.55 5.14 -0.15
C SER A 228 8.18 3.82 0.24
N THR A 229 9.42 3.88 0.73
CA THR A 229 10.13 2.74 1.32
C THR A 229 11.17 3.21 2.33
N THR A 230 11.52 2.36 3.28
CA THR A 230 12.56 2.67 4.28
C THR A 230 13.81 1.82 4.07
N VAL A 231 14.96 2.48 3.98
CA VAL A 231 16.27 1.82 3.90
C VAL A 231 16.97 1.87 5.25
N TRP A 232 17.14 0.72 5.87
CA TRP A 232 17.90 0.54 7.10
C TRP A 232 19.38 0.26 6.80
N ILE A 233 20.26 1.16 7.23
CA ILE A 233 21.70 1.09 6.97
C ILE A 233 22.46 0.85 8.27
N ALA A 234 23.09 -0.31 8.39
CA ALA A 234 24.06 -0.61 9.44
C ALA A 234 25.49 -0.29 8.98
N VAL A 235 26.35 0.17 9.89
CA VAL A 235 27.76 0.47 9.60
C VAL A 235 28.66 -0.38 10.49
N GLY A 236 29.56 -1.18 9.90
CA GLY A 236 30.49 -2.03 10.65
C GLY A 236 30.79 -3.37 9.99
N THR A 237 30.98 -4.42 10.80
CA THR A 237 31.25 -5.78 10.32
C THR A 237 29.98 -6.46 9.84
N CYS A 238 29.87 -6.62 8.52
CA CYS A 238 28.72 -7.24 7.88
C CYS A 238 28.75 -8.77 8.04
N GLY A 239 28.05 -9.29 9.06
CA GLY A 239 27.71 -10.71 9.20
C GLY A 239 26.22 -10.96 8.93
N SER A 240 25.86 -12.16 8.47
CA SER A 240 24.48 -12.54 8.15
C SER A 240 23.50 -12.38 9.33
N SER A 241 23.98 -12.43 10.58
CA SER A 241 23.19 -12.19 11.79
C SER A 241 22.90 -10.72 12.07
N ALA A 242 23.71 -9.78 11.57
CA ALA A 242 23.52 -8.35 11.80
C ALA A 242 22.37 -7.77 10.96
N MET A 243 22.14 -8.33 9.75
CA MET A 243 21.11 -7.86 8.82
C MET A 243 19.68 -8.25 9.27
N HIS A 244 19.52 -9.44 9.88
CA HIS A 244 18.23 -9.85 10.46
C HIS A 244 17.88 -9.02 11.70
N VAL A 245 18.87 -8.67 12.52
CA VAL A 245 18.69 -7.94 13.78
C VAL A 245 18.30 -6.47 13.56
N VAL A 246 18.79 -5.80 12.50
CA VAL A 246 18.45 -4.39 12.25
C VAL A 246 17.00 -4.23 11.75
N ALA A 247 16.54 -5.12 10.86
CA ALA A 247 15.16 -5.12 10.39
C ALA A 247 14.17 -5.53 11.51
N THR A 248 14.53 -6.45 12.41
CA THR A 248 13.64 -6.86 13.51
C THR A 248 13.67 -5.90 14.71
N LEU A 249 14.79 -5.22 14.98
CA LEU A 249 14.89 -4.25 16.09
C LEU A 249 14.21 -2.91 15.79
N GLY A 250 14.15 -2.46 14.53
CA GLY A 250 13.34 -1.28 14.15
C GLY A 250 11.85 -1.48 14.46
N VAL A 251 11.33 -2.69 14.21
CA VAL A 251 9.93 -3.06 14.46
C VAL A 251 9.64 -3.32 15.95
N THR A 252 10.58 -3.93 16.69
CA THR A 252 10.37 -4.30 18.10
C THR A 252 10.66 -3.17 19.09
N LEU A 253 11.51 -2.20 18.76
CA LEU A 253 11.77 -1.06 19.64
C LEU A 253 10.55 -0.12 19.70
N LEU A 254 9.84 0.07 18.58
CA LEU A 254 8.58 0.83 18.56
C LEU A 254 7.48 0.12 19.37
N ALA A 255 7.37 -1.21 19.25
CA ALA A 255 6.41 -2.00 20.03
C ALA A 255 6.72 -1.99 21.54
N LEU A 256 8.00 -2.00 21.94
CA LEU A 256 8.40 -1.93 23.35
C LEU A 256 8.17 -0.53 23.95
N ILE A 257 8.38 0.53 23.16
CA ILE A 257 8.09 1.91 23.59
C ILE A 257 6.57 2.11 23.77
N VAL A 258 5.73 1.62 22.85
CA VAL A 258 4.26 1.68 23.01
C VAL A 258 3.78 0.86 24.21
N ALA A 259 4.39 -0.30 24.49
CA ALA A 259 4.06 -1.12 25.66
C ALA A 259 4.57 -0.56 27.01
N MET A 260 5.52 0.37 27.00
CA MET A 260 6.02 1.03 28.21
C MET A 260 5.27 2.32 28.57
N PHE A 261 4.38 2.81 27.69
CA PHE A 261 3.54 4.00 27.89
C PHE A 261 2.02 3.71 27.85
N ALA A 262 1.62 2.44 27.90
CA ALA A 262 0.23 1.99 28.09
C ALA A 262 -0.01 1.44 29.50
#